data_AF-A0A933SUX3-F1
#
_entry.id   AF-A0A933SUX3-F1
#
_cell.length_a   1.000
_cell.length_b   1.000
_cell.length_c   1.000
_cell.angle_alpha   90.00
_cell.angle_beta   90.00
_cell.angle_gamma   90.00
#
_symmetry.space_group_name_H-M   'P 1'
#
loop_
_entity.id
_entity.type
_entity.pdbx_description
1 polymer ?
#
loop_
_entity_poly.entity_id
_entity_poly.type
_entity_poly.pdbx_seq_one_letter_code
_entity_poly.pdbx_strand_id
1 'polypeptide(L)'
;MNILIIRSTSIQHLALVIRRVSSLYPGARIDVLAHPHSVESVKQMSGVNSIITYPSASDFSPFAIGDFPRNSYPLVVVPVSNMSGAGYENVLLLALRFRKRQIVMCNKNGEVISLPLKKILERALWRFASIPLAVFAAVAIASANMILLGILQIARHGSKQN
;
A
#
# COMPACT_ATOMS: atom_id res chain seq x y z
N MET A 1 -21.38 -7.36 -12.77
CA MET A 1 -20.86 -6.52 -11.67
C MET A 1 -19.55 -5.87 -12.12
N ASN A 2 -19.27 -4.63 -11.74
CA ASN A 2 -18.01 -3.95 -12.09
C ASN A 2 -17.03 -4.05 -10.93
N ILE A 3 -15.80 -4.46 -11.21
CA ILE A 3 -14.72 -4.62 -10.23
C ILE A 3 -13.57 -3.73 -10.65
N LEU A 4 -13.01 -2.98 -9.71
CA LEU A 4 -11.76 -2.26 -9.90
C LEU A 4 -10.63 -3.02 -9.23
N ILE A 5 -9.54 -3.28 -9.96
CA ILE A 5 -8.28 -3.74 -9.38
C ILE A 5 -7.30 -2.56 -9.40
N ILE A 6 -6.77 -2.17 -8.24
CA ILE A 6 -5.71 -1.15 -8.17
C ILE A 6 -4.37 -1.86 -8.27
N ARG A 7 -3.65 -1.73 -9.39
CA ARG A 7 -2.40 -2.46 -9.63
C ARG A 7 -1.29 -1.95 -8.71
N SER A 8 -1.12 -2.60 -7.57
CA SER A 8 -0.09 -2.35 -6.55
C SER A 8 1.07 -3.33 -6.57
N THR A 9 1.04 -4.33 -7.45
CA THR A 9 2.03 -5.42 -7.49
C THR A 9 2.56 -5.65 -8.91
N SER A 10 3.45 -6.64 -9.06
CA SER A 10 4.00 -7.02 -10.37
C SER A 10 2.91 -7.52 -11.33
N ILE A 11 3.20 -7.46 -12.65
CA ILE A 11 2.24 -7.90 -13.68
C ILE A 11 1.90 -9.39 -13.53
N GLN A 12 2.86 -10.23 -13.16
CA GLN A 12 2.64 -11.65 -12.92
C GLN A 12 1.67 -11.87 -11.76
N HIS A 13 1.83 -11.10 -10.68
CA HIS A 13 0.93 -11.18 -9.54
C HIS A 13 -0.47 -10.65 -9.91
N LEU A 14 -0.55 -9.54 -10.65
CA LEU A 14 -1.83 -9.05 -11.17
C LEU A 14 -2.57 -10.13 -11.99
N ALA A 15 -1.85 -10.90 -12.82
CA ALA A 15 -2.46 -11.97 -13.63
C ALA A 15 -3.11 -13.04 -12.76
N LEU A 16 -2.44 -13.45 -11.67
CA LEU A 16 -2.98 -14.40 -10.71
C LEU A 16 -4.23 -13.84 -10.02
N VAL A 17 -4.21 -12.54 -9.64
CA VAL A 17 -5.35 -11.86 -9.04
C VAL A 17 -6.53 -11.81 -10.02
N ILE A 18 -6.32 -11.42 -11.28
CA ILE A 18 -7.38 -11.37 -12.30
C ILE A 18 -8.03 -12.74 -12.47
N ARG A 19 -7.22 -13.80 -12.58
CA ARG A 19 -7.73 -15.18 -12.69
C ARG A 19 -8.57 -15.55 -11.48
N ARG A 20 -8.10 -15.23 -10.27
CA ARG A 20 -8.81 -15.53 -9.03
C ARG A 20 -10.12 -14.75 -8.91
N VAL A 21 -10.09 -13.45 -9.19
CA VAL A 21 -11.26 -12.57 -9.16
C VAL A 21 -12.29 -13.03 -10.19
N SER A 22 -11.87 -13.38 -11.41
CA SER A 22 -12.78 -13.89 -12.45
C SER A 22 -13.46 -15.19 -12.04
N SER A 23 -12.76 -16.06 -11.31
CA SER A 23 -13.32 -17.31 -10.76
C SER A 23 -14.30 -17.04 -9.61
N LEU A 24 -14.02 -16.08 -8.74
CA LEU A 24 -14.89 -15.72 -7.61
C LEU A 24 -16.13 -14.94 -8.04
N TYR A 25 -16.04 -14.18 -9.13
CA TYR A 25 -17.11 -13.34 -9.66
C TYR A 25 -17.30 -13.60 -11.16
N PRO A 26 -17.90 -14.74 -11.55
CA PRO A 26 -18.13 -15.06 -12.96
C PRO A 26 -18.93 -13.98 -13.67
N GLY A 27 -18.48 -13.59 -14.88
CA GLY A 27 -19.12 -12.55 -15.68
C GLY A 27 -18.94 -11.12 -15.16
N ALA A 28 -18.09 -10.90 -14.14
CA ALA A 28 -17.74 -9.56 -13.71
C ALA A 28 -16.90 -8.82 -14.76
N ARG A 29 -17.16 -7.52 -14.91
CA ARG A 29 -16.34 -6.60 -15.70
C ARG A 29 -15.19 -6.11 -14.83
N ILE A 30 -13.96 -6.41 -15.19
CA ILE A 30 -12.76 -6.07 -14.43
C ILE A 30 -12.05 -4.90 -15.10
N ASP A 31 -12.00 -3.77 -14.41
CA ASP A 31 -11.19 -2.63 -14.80
C ASP A 31 -9.94 -2.56 -13.92
N VAL A 32 -8.83 -2.06 -14.48
CA VAL A 32 -7.55 -1.97 -13.76
C VAL A 32 -7.09 -0.52 -13.69
N LEU A 33 -6.84 -0.02 -12.48
CA LEU A 33 -6.11 1.24 -12.26
C LEU A 33 -4.61 0.96 -12.24
N ALA A 34 -3.86 1.52 -13.19
CA ALA A 34 -2.44 1.25 -13.37
C ALA A 34 -1.63 2.52 -13.63
N HIS A 35 -0.36 2.52 -13.22
CA HIS A 35 0.57 3.60 -13.58
C HIS A 35 0.84 3.63 -15.10
N PRO A 36 1.16 4.81 -15.66
CA PRO A 36 1.38 4.98 -17.11
C PRO A 36 2.37 3.97 -17.71
N HIS A 37 3.49 3.72 -17.03
CA HIS A 37 4.54 2.79 -17.48
C HIS A 37 4.08 1.32 -17.60
N SER A 38 2.95 0.96 -16.99
CA SER A 38 2.43 -0.41 -16.98
C SER A 38 1.19 -0.63 -17.84
N VAL A 39 0.62 0.44 -18.39
CA VAL A 39 -0.62 0.38 -19.17
C VAL A 39 -0.50 -0.62 -20.32
N GLU A 40 0.62 -0.59 -21.05
CA GLU A 40 0.80 -1.47 -22.22
C GLU A 40 0.86 -2.95 -21.84
N SER A 41 1.56 -3.28 -20.75
CA SER A 41 1.58 -4.65 -20.23
C SER A 41 0.20 -5.12 -19.75
N VAL A 42 -0.60 -4.21 -19.16
CA VAL A 42 -1.95 -4.54 -18.68
C VAL A 42 -2.94 -4.73 -19.85
N LYS A 43 -2.79 -3.98 -20.95
CA LYS A 43 -3.65 -4.13 -22.15
C LYS A 43 -3.61 -5.53 -22.74
N GLN A 44 -2.47 -6.21 -22.63
CA GLN A 44 -2.26 -7.54 -23.18
C GLN A 44 -2.85 -8.65 -22.28
N MET A 45 -3.37 -8.32 -21.10
CA MET A 45 -3.87 -9.30 -20.14
C MET A 45 -5.30 -9.73 -20.47
N SER A 46 -5.52 -11.04 -20.55
CA SER A 46 -6.87 -11.60 -20.67
C SER A 46 -7.71 -11.32 -19.41
N GLY A 47 -8.99 -11.05 -19.61
CA GLY A 47 -9.93 -10.77 -18.52
C GLY A 47 -9.94 -9.32 -18.03
N VAL A 48 -9.13 -8.42 -18.60
CA VAL A 48 -9.23 -6.97 -18.35
C VAL A 48 -10.17 -6.34 -19.38
N ASN A 49 -11.17 -5.59 -18.91
CA ASN A 49 -12.15 -4.92 -19.75
C ASN A 49 -11.78 -3.48 -20.09
N SER A 50 -11.23 -2.74 -19.13
CA SER A 50 -10.68 -1.40 -19.40
C SER A 50 -9.58 -1.03 -18.42
N ILE A 51 -8.75 -0.07 -18.82
CA ILE A 51 -7.61 0.40 -18.04
C ILE A 51 -7.82 1.87 -17.74
N ILE A 52 -7.71 2.18 -16.46
CA ILE A 52 -7.71 3.54 -15.94
C ILE A 52 -6.25 3.91 -15.70
N THR A 53 -5.77 4.92 -16.41
CA THR A 53 -4.39 5.39 -16.23
C THR A 53 -4.34 6.29 -15.00
N TYR A 54 -3.48 5.95 -14.05
CA TYR A 54 -3.23 6.78 -12.87
C TYR A 54 -2.38 8.01 -13.28
N PRO A 55 -2.70 9.23 -12.79
CA PRO A 55 -2.15 10.48 -13.34
C PRO A 55 -0.70 10.77 -12.94
N SER A 56 -0.04 9.88 -12.17
CA SER A 56 1.33 10.08 -11.71
C SER A 56 2.21 8.85 -11.91
N ALA A 57 3.51 9.09 -12.12
CA ALA A 57 4.54 8.06 -12.09
C ALA A 57 5.05 7.75 -10.66
N SER A 58 4.73 8.61 -9.68
CA SER A 58 5.06 8.41 -8.27
C SER A 58 4.18 7.32 -7.63
N ASP A 59 4.47 6.98 -6.37
CA ASP A 59 3.63 6.13 -5.55
C ASP A 59 2.15 6.55 -5.57
N PHE A 60 1.28 5.57 -5.37
CA PHE A 60 -0.14 5.83 -5.15
C PHE A 60 -0.33 6.80 -3.98
N SER A 61 -1.20 7.77 -4.18
CA SER A 61 -1.55 8.78 -3.20
C SER A 61 -3.06 8.89 -3.13
N PRO A 62 -3.66 8.92 -1.92
CA PRO A 62 -5.10 9.17 -1.77
C PRO A 62 -5.51 10.57 -2.23
N PHE A 63 -4.55 11.47 -2.45
CA PHE A 63 -4.72 12.85 -2.88
C PHE A 63 -4.48 13.07 -4.37
N ALA A 64 -3.86 12.12 -5.07
CA ALA A 64 -3.71 12.18 -6.53
C ALA A 64 -5.06 11.88 -7.17
N ILE A 65 -5.87 12.93 -7.25
CA ILE A 65 -7.25 12.92 -7.72
C ILE A 65 -7.22 13.06 -9.24
N GLY A 66 -7.33 11.93 -9.93
CA GLY A 66 -7.85 11.91 -11.30
C GLY A 66 -9.38 11.93 -11.32
N ASP A 67 -9.93 12.22 -12.49
CA ASP A 67 -11.35 12.01 -12.83
C ASP A 67 -11.63 10.52 -13.07
N PHE A 68 -11.60 9.77 -11.97
CA PHE A 68 -11.96 8.36 -12.00
C PHE A 68 -13.48 8.22 -11.83
N PRO A 69 -14.12 7.21 -12.46
CA PRO A 69 -15.53 6.90 -12.23
C PRO A 69 -15.76 6.33 -10.82
N ARG A 70 -15.79 7.22 -9.81
CA ARG A 70 -15.85 6.89 -8.38
C ARG A 70 -17.21 6.40 -7.88
N ASN A 71 -18.17 6.10 -8.74
CA ASN A 71 -19.42 5.47 -8.31
C ASN A 71 -19.69 4.16 -9.07
N SER A 72 -18.76 3.72 -9.92
CA SER A 72 -19.01 2.65 -10.89
C SER A 72 -18.50 1.27 -10.48
N TYR A 73 -17.89 1.12 -9.30
CA TYR A 73 -17.28 -0.13 -8.86
C TYR A 73 -17.80 -0.54 -7.47
N PRO A 74 -18.77 -1.44 -7.31
CA PRO A 74 -19.17 -1.90 -5.97
C PRO A 74 -18.06 -2.64 -5.21
N LEU A 75 -17.06 -3.19 -5.92
CA LEU A 75 -15.94 -3.93 -5.35
C LEU A 75 -14.61 -3.34 -5.83
N VAL A 76 -13.70 -3.11 -4.88
CA VAL A 76 -12.30 -2.75 -5.15
C VAL A 76 -11.39 -3.85 -4.62
N VAL A 77 -10.52 -4.36 -5.49
CA VAL A 77 -9.52 -5.37 -5.16
C VAL A 77 -8.15 -4.70 -5.11
N VAL A 78 -7.44 -4.92 -4.01
CA VAL A 78 -6.06 -4.47 -3.82
C VAL A 78 -5.16 -5.71 -3.77
N PRO A 79 -4.38 -5.99 -4.82
CA PRO A 79 -3.31 -6.97 -4.78
C PRO A 79 -2.30 -6.67 -3.65
N VAL A 80 -1.93 -7.66 -2.85
CA VAL A 80 -0.98 -7.48 -1.73
C VAL A 80 -0.02 -8.64 -1.63
N SER A 81 1.25 -8.41 -1.31
CA SER A 81 2.19 -9.53 -1.10
C SER A 81 1.93 -10.31 0.19
N ASN A 82 1.21 -9.72 1.15
CA ASN A 82 0.92 -10.28 2.46
C ASN A 82 -0.51 -9.92 2.90
N MET A 83 -1.16 -10.77 3.70
CA MET A 83 -2.53 -10.54 4.15
C MET A 83 -2.64 -9.52 5.30
N SER A 84 -1.51 -9.10 5.88
CA SER A 84 -1.54 -7.95 6.78
C SER A 84 -1.76 -6.64 6.02
N GLY A 85 -1.47 -6.59 4.72
CA GLY A 85 -1.53 -5.37 3.90
C GLY A 85 -0.42 -4.37 4.20
N ALA A 86 0.59 -4.78 4.98
CA ALA A 86 1.72 -3.92 5.34
C ALA A 86 2.53 -3.57 4.08
N GLY A 87 2.85 -2.28 3.92
CA GLY A 87 3.51 -1.73 2.74
C GLY A 87 2.57 -1.34 1.60
N TYR A 88 1.25 -1.49 1.77
CA TYR A 88 0.22 -1.13 0.78
C TYR A 88 -0.78 -0.09 1.31
N GLU A 89 -0.44 0.60 2.39
CA GLU A 89 -1.36 1.50 3.10
C GLU A 89 -1.81 2.66 2.22
N ASN A 90 -0.91 3.23 1.42
CA ASN A 90 -1.23 4.28 0.46
C ASN A 90 -2.27 3.82 -0.58
N VAL A 91 -2.16 2.57 -1.04
CA VAL A 91 -3.11 1.96 -1.98
C VAL A 91 -4.44 1.67 -1.31
N LEU A 92 -4.44 1.15 -0.09
CA LEU A 92 -5.66 0.92 0.69
C LEU A 92 -6.38 2.25 0.99
N LEU A 93 -5.65 3.32 1.32
CA LEU A 93 -6.20 4.66 1.48
C LEU A 93 -6.75 5.22 0.17
N LEU A 94 -6.07 4.99 -0.96
CA LEU A 94 -6.60 5.33 -2.28
C LEU A 94 -7.89 4.55 -2.57
N ALA A 95 -7.96 3.26 -2.21
CA ALA A 95 -9.15 2.44 -2.36
C ALA A 95 -10.36 3.01 -1.59
N LEU A 96 -10.15 3.69 -0.44
CA LEU A 96 -11.22 4.37 0.30
C LEU A 96 -11.84 5.56 -0.46
N ARG A 97 -11.09 6.18 -1.38
CA ARG A 97 -11.62 7.26 -2.24
C ARG A 97 -12.71 6.76 -3.16
N PHE A 98 -12.74 5.45 -3.37
CA PHE A 98 -13.77 4.81 -4.14
C PHE A 98 -15.02 4.59 -3.24
N ARG A 99 -15.98 5.54 -3.28
CA ARG A 99 -17.22 5.58 -2.45
C ARG A 99 -18.15 4.34 -2.60
N LYS A 100 -18.77 3.90 -1.48
CA LYS A 100 -19.79 2.83 -1.34
C LYS A 100 -19.34 1.41 -1.76
N ARG A 101 -18.19 0.93 -1.24
CA ARG A 101 -17.54 -0.26 -1.79
C ARG A 101 -17.06 -1.21 -0.73
N GLN A 102 -17.14 -2.49 -1.07
CA GLN A 102 -16.34 -3.50 -0.42
C GLN A 102 -14.90 -3.38 -0.93
N ILE A 103 -13.95 -3.34 -0.01
CA ILE A 103 -12.52 -3.39 -0.34
C ILE A 103 -12.02 -4.77 0.06
N VAL A 104 -11.42 -5.48 -0.88
CA VAL A 104 -10.82 -6.79 -0.63
C VAL A 104 -9.33 -6.75 -0.96
N MET A 105 -8.53 -7.39 -0.12
CA MET A 105 -7.15 -7.71 -0.45
C MET A 105 -7.11 -9.06 -1.14
N CYS A 106 -6.23 -9.20 -2.14
CA CYS A 106 -5.94 -10.49 -2.75
C CYS A 106 -4.43 -10.70 -2.80
N ASN A 107 -3.93 -11.81 -2.25
CA ASN A 107 -2.50 -12.12 -2.33
C ASN A 107 -2.14 -13.05 -3.48
N LYS A 108 -0.83 -13.34 -3.62
CA LYS A 108 -0.28 -14.20 -4.67
C LYS A 108 -0.77 -15.65 -4.59
N ASN A 109 -1.22 -16.08 -3.41
CA ASN A 109 -1.80 -17.41 -3.19
C ASN A 109 -3.29 -17.45 -3.59
N GLY A 110 -3.89 -16.31 -3.96
CA GLY A 110 -5.30 -16.20 -4.28
C GLY A 110 -6.22 -16.16 -3.06
N GLU A 111 -5.66 -15.96 -1.86
CA GLU A 111 -6.44 -15.68 -0.66
C GLU A 111 -7.08 -14.30 -0.79
N VAL A 112 -8.35 -14.20 -0.42
CA VAL A 112 -9.12 -12.96 -0.49
C VAL A 112 -9.70 -12.65 0.89
N ILE A 113 -9.41 -11.47 1.40
CA ILE A 113 -9.96 -11.00 2.69
C ILE A 113 -10.64 -9.66 2.49
N SER A 114 -11.88 -9.57 2.99
CA SER A 114 -12.62 -8.32 3.07
C SER A 114 -12.04 -7.45 4.19
N LEU A 115 -11.69 -6.21 3.85
CA LEU A 115 -11.19 -5.23 4.82
C LEU A 115 -12.31 -4.26 5.19
N PRO A 116 -12.77 -4.24 6.45
CA PRO A 116 -13.68 -3.21 6.90
C PRO A 116 -12.96 -1.85 6.90
N LEU A 117 -13.68 -0.80 6.48
CA LEU A 117 -13.13 0.55 6.33
C LEU A 117 -12.47 1.07 7.63
N LYS A 118 -13.06 0.74 8.78
CA LYS A 118 -12.54 1.09 10.11
C LYS A 118 -11.11 0.59 10.31
N LYS A 119 -10.82 -0.67 9.94
CA LYS A 119 -9.48 -1.25 10.06
C LYS A 119 -8.47 -0.55 9.14
N ILE A 120 -8.88 -0.08 7.97
CA ILE A 120 -8.00 0.67 7.07
C ILE A 120 -7.64 2.02 7.72
N LEU A 121 -8.63 2.73 8.28
CA LEU A 121 -8.41 4.00 8.98
C LEU A 121 -7.56 3.83 10.24
N GLU A 122 -7.86 2.84 11.08
CA GLU A 122 -7.11 2.54 12.30
C GLU A 122 -5.62 2.31 12.00
N ARG A 123 -5.31 1.54 10.94
CA ARG A 123 -3.93 1.29 10.52
C ARG A 123 -3.23 2.56 10.06
N ALA A 124 -3.92 3.40 9.29
CA ALA A 124 -3.38 4.67 8.86
C ALA A 124 -3.07 5.56 10.07
N LEU A 125 -4.00 5.66 11.02
CA LEU A 125 -3.84 6.45 12.23
C LEU A 125 -2.68 5.95 13.10
N TRP A 126 -2.59 4.64 13.32
CA TRP A 126 -1.50 4.02 14.07
C TRP A 126 -0.13 4.30 13.46
N ARG A 127 -0.02 4.30 12.13
CA ARG A 127 1.23 4.66 11.44
C ARG A 127 1.60 6.13 11.62
N PHE A 128 0.63 7.03 11.53
CA PHE A 128 0.88 8.45 11.79
C PHE A 128 1.29 8.71 13.25
N ALA A 129 0.73 7.97 14.20
CA ALA A 129 1.08 8.08 15.61
C ALA A 129 2.45 7.47 15.94
N SER A 130 2.86 6.40 15.26
CA SER A 130 4.12 5.70 15.56
C SER A 130 5.37 6.38 14.99
N ILE A 131 5.25 7.11 13.88
CA ILE A 131 6.37 7.86 13.27
C ILE A 131 7.02 8.85 14.25
N PRO A 132 6.30 9.80 14.88
CA PRO A 132 6.92 10.74 15.81
C PRO A 132 7.54 10.02 17.00
N LEU A 133 6.88 8.98 17.54
CA LEU A 133 7.42 8.18 18.64
C LEU A 133 8.75 7.52 18.26
N ALA A 134 8.85 6.95 17.06
CA ALA A 134 10.09 6.36 16.56
C ALA A 134 11.21 7.40 16.39
N VAL A 135 10.88 8.60 15.89
CA VAL A 135 11.84 9.72 15.78
C VAL A 135 12.33 10.15 17.15
N PHE A 136 11.44 10.32 18.13
CA PHE A 136 11.81 10.66 19.51
C PHE A 136 12.74 9.60 20.13
N ALA A 137 12.41 8.31 19.97
CA ALA A 137 13.23 7.22 20.47
C ALA A 137 14.63 7.21 19.82
N ALA A 138 14.71 7.42 18.51
CA ALA A 138 15.98 7.49 17.79
C ALA A 138 16.86 8.66 18.28
N VAL A 139 16.27 9.84 18.50
CA VAL A 139 16.98 11.01 19.04
C VAL A 139 17.46 10.76 20.47
N ALA A 140 16.64 10.15 21.32
CA ALA A 140 17.01 9.83 22.69
C ALA A 140 18.21 8.85 22.75
N ILE A 141 18.17 7.79 21.93
CA ILE A 141 19.26 6.81 21.84
C ILE A 141 20.55 7.46 21.33
N ALA A 142 20.46 8.27 20.27
CA ALA A 142 21.61 8.98 19.73
C ALA A 142 22.24 9.93 20.77
N SER A 143 21.40 10.65 21.52
CA SER A 143 21.85 11.57 22.58
C SER A 143 22.54 10.82 23.72
N ALA A 144 21.97 9.70 24.18
CA ALA A 144 22.57 8.87 25.22
C ALA A 144 23.95 8.31 24.79
N ASN A 145 24.06 7.86 23.53
CA ASN A 145 25.33 7.36 22.98
C ASN A 145 26.39 8.46 22.92
N MET A 146 26.03 9.67 22.52
CA MET A 146 26.96 10.81 22.48
C MET A 146 27.46 11.18 23.88
N ILE A 147 26.58 11.18 24.88
CA ILE A 147 26.95 11.43 26.29
C ILE A 147 27.92 10.34 26.79
N LEU A 148 27.60 9.06 26.53
CA LEU A 148 28.46 7.94 26.93
C LEU A 148 29.86 8.03 26.30
N LEU A 149 29.94 8.33 25.00
CA LEU A 149 31.21 8.53 24.31
C LEU A 149 32.01 9.69 24.90
N GLY A 150 31.34 10.80 25.26
CA GLY A 150 31.98 11.93 25.95
C GLY A 150 32.57 11.52 27.31
N ILE A 151 31.81 10.78 28.12
CA ILE A 151 32.28 10.27 29.43
C ILE A 151 33.50 9.36 29.24
N LEU A 152 33.46 8.44 28.27
CA LEU A 152 34.57 7.52 27.98
C LEU A 152 35.83 8.26 27.51
N GLN A 153 35.70 9.32 26.71
CA GLN A 153 36.83 10.13 26.27
C GLN A 153 37.50 10.88 27.42
N ILE A 154 36.71 11.43 28.35
CA ILE A 154 37.20 12.11 29.55
C ILE A 154 37.95 11.11 30.45
N ALA A 155 37.36 9.94 30.70
CA ALA A 155 37.99 8.88 31.50
C ALA A 155 39.34 8.42 30.91
N ARG A 156 39.41 8.28 29.57
CA ARG A 156 40.64 7.87 28.88
C ARG A 156 41.76 8.92 28.96
N HIS A 157 41.43 10.21 28.99
CA HIS A 157 42.43 11.28 29.16
C HIS A 157 42.95 11.35 30.59
N GLY A 158 42.09 11.20 31.60
CA GLY A 158 42.49 11.19 33.01
C GLY A 158 43.47 10.05 33.35
N SER A 159 43.30 8.87 32.74
CA SER A 159 44.18 7.72 32.97
C SER A 159 45.60 7.85 32.40
N LYS A 160 45.87 8.82 31.51
CA LYS A 160 47.21 9.02 30.92
C LYS A 160 48.11 9.98 31.71
N GLN A 161 47.58 10.66 32.72
CA GLN A 161 48.31 11.66 33.50
C GLN A 161 48.81 11.14 34.87
N ASN A 162 48.42 9.93 35.26
CA ASN A 162 48.94 9.19 36.42
C ASN A 162 49.85 8.06 35.96
#